data_AF-A0ABD6IQF2-F1
#
_entry.id   AF-A0ABD6IQF2-F1
#
_cell.length_a   1.000
_cell.length_b   1.000
_cell.length_c   1.000
_cell.angle_alpha   90.00
_cell.angle_beta   90.00
_cell.angle_gamma   90.00
#
_symmetry.space_group_name_H-M   'P 1'
#
loop_
_entity.id
_entity.type
_entity.pdbx_description
1 polymer ?
#
loop_
_entity_poly.entity_id
_entity_poly.type
_entity_poly.pdbx_seq_one_letter_code
_entity_poly.pdbx_strand_id
1 'polypeptide(L)' 'MQALPGGGAMVAVQATEDEVLPYLTDGVGIAAVNGPRSVVVSGAEDAALGVAEEFAGRGRKTSRLKVSHAFHSP' A
#
# COMPACT_ATOMS: atom_id res chain seq x y z
N MET A 1 4.75 -9.69 -19.92
CA MET A 1 4.19 -9.25 -18.62
C MET A 1 2.75 -8.88 -18.87
N GLN A 2 1.80 -9.67 -18.37
CA GLN A 2 0.37 -9.40 -18.56
C GLN A 2 0.02 -8.06 -17.89
N ALA A 3 -0.67 -7.20 -18.62
CA ALA A 3 -1.17 -5.93 -18.09
C ALA A 3 -2.26 -6.24 -17.06
N LEU A 4 -1.97 -5.95 -15.79
CA LEU A 4 -3.01 -5.82 -14.76
C LEU A 4 -3.97 -4.71 -15.22
N PRO A 5 -5.29 -4.87 -15.04
CA PRO A 5 -6.25 -3.83 -15.39
C PRO A 5 -5.83 -2.51 -14.71
N GLY A 6 -5.85 -1.41 -15.46
CA GLY A 6 -5.57 -0.08 -14.90
C GLY A 6 -6.55 0.22 -13.76
N GLY A 7 -6.06 0.79 -12.66
CA GLY A 7 -6.89 1.11 -11.49
C GLY A 7 -6.30 0.76 -10.12
N GLY A 8 -5.01 0.44 -10.04
CA GLY A 8 -4.33 0.19 -8.77
C GLY A 8 -3.40 1.33 -8.32
N ALA A 9 -3.14 1.41 -7.02
CA ALA A 9 -2.20 2.35 -6.43
C ALA A 9 -1.12 1.64 -5.61
N MET A 10 0.03 2.30 -5.48
CA MET A 10 1.07 1.92 -4.52
C MET A 10 1.32 3.07 -3.56
N VAL A 11 1.42 2.79 -2.27
CA VAL A 11 1.59 3.79 -1.22
C VAL A 11 2.67 3.35 -0.24
N ALA A 12 3.67 4.20 -0.03
CA ALA A 12 4.63 4.03 1.05
C ALA A 12 4.00 4.48 2.37
N VAL A 13 4.15 3.67 3.42
CA VAL A 13 3.58 3.90 4.75
C VAL A 13 4.69 3.76 5.79
N GLN A 14 4.80 4.76 6.67
CA GLN A 14 5.69 4.71 7.84
C GLN A 14 5.08 3.84 8.94
N ALA A 15 5.26 2.53 8.83
CA ALA A 15 4.75 1.51 9.75
C ALA A 15 5.59 0.23 9.68
N THR A 16 5.50 -0.62 10.69
CA THR A 16 6.00 -2.01 10.60
C THR A 16 5.05 -2.84 9.72
N GLU A 17 5.51 -4.01 9.26
CA GLU A 17 4.64 -4.99 8.62
C GLU A 17 3.49 -5.41 9.54
N ASP A 18 3.79 -5.77 10.80
CA ASP A 18 2.78 -6.18 11.79
C ASP A 18 1.71 -5.12 12.06
N GLU A 19 2.08 -3.84 12.02
CA GLU A 19 1.12 -2.75 12.15
C GLU A 19 0.16 -2.71 10.95
N VAL A 20 0.63 -3.04 9.75
CA VAL A 20 -0.13 -2.93 8.49
C VAL A 20 -0.97 -4.16 8.19
N LEU A 21 -0.50 -5.36 8.56
CA LEU A 21 -1.18 -6.64 8.30
C LEU A 21 -2.70 -6.63 8.65
N PRO A 22 -3.15 -6.07 9.78
CA PRO A 22 -4.59 -6.04 10.12
C PRO A 22 -5.46 -5.17 9.21
N TYR A 23 -4.86 -4.30 8.40
CA TYR A 23 -5.57 -3.40 7.47
C TYR A 23 -5.59 -3.92 6.03
N LEU A 24 -4.93 -5.05 5.78
CA LEU A 24 -4.92 -5.67 4.46
C LEU A 24 -6.24 -6.41 4.21
N THR A 25 -6.69 -6.35 2.97
CA THR A 25 -7.88 -7.04 2.46
C THR A 25 -7.51 -7.76 1.17
N ASP A 26 -8.42 -8.55 0.61
CA ASP A 26 -8.16 -9.27 -0.65
C ASP A 26 -7.72 -8.35 -1.81
N GLY A 27 -8.07 -7.05 -1.76
CA GLY A 27 -7.72 -6.06 -2.77
C GLY A 27 -6.43 -5.27 -2.52
N VAL A 28 -5.70 -5.49 -1.41
CA VAL A 28 -4.46 -4.77 -1.09
C VAL A 28 -3.49 -5.64 -0.30
N GLY A 29 -2.23 -5.67 -0.75
CA GLY A 29 -1.15 -6.40 -0.09
C GLY A 29 0.06 -5.52 0.19
N ILE A 30 1.05 -6.08 0.89
CA ILE A 30 2.37 -5.48 1.02
C ILE A 30 3.19 -5.84 -0.22
N ALA A 31 3.60 -4.84 -0.98
CA ALA A 31 4.50 -5.01 -2.12
C ALA A 31 5.97 -5.02 -1.71
N ALA A 32 6.34 -4.30 -0.64
CA ALA A 32 7.71 -4.26 -0.16
C ALA A 32 7.79 -3.90 1.33
N VAL A 33 8.77 -4.49 2.02
CA VAL A 33 9.24 -4.03 3.33
C VAL A 33 10.61 -3.37 3.12
N ASN A 34 10.62 -2.04 3.03
CA ASN A 34 11.83 -1.24 2.76
C ASN A 34 12.68 -0.99 4.02
N GLY A 35 12.14 -1.29 5.20
CA GLY A 35 12.83 -1.18 6.48
C GLY A 35 11.90 -1.46 7.66
N PRO A 36 12.42 -1.41 8.90
CA PRO A 36 11.67 -1.83 10.10
C PRO A 36 10.42 -1.00 10.38
N ARG A 37 10.29 0.20 9.80
CA ARG A 37 9.10 1.07 9.88
C ARG A 37 8.75 1.70 8.53
N SER A 38 9.02 1.00 7.44
CA SER A 38 8.80 1.50 6.09
C SER A 38 8.33 0.35 5.22
N VAL A 39 7.05 0.35 4.88
CA VAL A 39 6.45 -0.63 3.98
C VAL A 39 5.78 0.07 2.80
N VAL A 40 5.59 -0.66 1.72
CA VAL A 40 4.81 -0.22 0.57
C VAL A 40 3.64 -1.16 0.43
N VAL A 41 2.43 -0.61 0.43
CA VAL A 41 1.20 -1.34 0.09
C VAL A 41 0.83 -1.11 -1.37
N SER A 42 0.20 -2.10 -1.98
CA SER A 42 -0.16 -2.13 -3.39
C SER A 42 -1.45 -2.89 -3.60
N GLY A 43 -2.32 -2.37 -4.46
CA GLY A 43 -3.62 -2.99 -4.71
C GLY A 43 -4.59 -2.08 -5.42
N ALA A 44 -5.88 -2.40 -5.31
CA ALA A 44 -6.97 -1.52 -5.72
C ALA A 44 -6.80 -0.13 -5.10
N GLU A 45 -7.03 0.92 -5.89
CA GLU A 45 -6.76 2.30 -5.46
C GLU A 45 -7.42 2.65 -4.13
N ASP A 46 -8.72 2.40 -3.99
CA ASP A 46 -9.47 2.73 -2.77
C ASP A 46 -8.95 1.95 -1.55
N ALA A 47 -8.57 0.68 -1.73
CA ALA A 47 -8.05 -0.14 -0.64
C ALA A 47 -6.65 0.34 -0.19
N ALA A 48 -5.75 0.64 -1.13
CA ALA A 48 -4.41 1.13 -0.83
C ALA A 48 -4.44 2.54 -0.21
N LEU A 49 -5.36 3.42 -0.67
CA LEU A 49 -5.55 4.73 -0.09
C LEU A 49 -6.19 4.66 1.30
N GLY A 50 -7.15 3.75 1.52
CA GLY A 50 -7.75 3.53 2.85
C GLY A 50 -6.70 3.15 3.90
N VAL A 51 -5.78 2.23 3.57
CA VAL A 51 -4.64 1.92 4.47
C VAL A 51 -3.80 3.17 4.74
N ALA A 52 -3.54 3.99 3.71
CA ALA A 52 -2.75 5.20 3.89
C ALA A 52 -3.45 6.25 4.78
N GLU A 53 -4.77 6.40 4.65
CA GLU A 53 -5.57 7.33 5.46
C GLU A 53 -5.61 6.91 6.94
N GLU A 54 -5.78 5.61 7.22
CA GLU A 54 -5.74 5.06 8.58
C GLU A 54 -4.44 5.41 9.32
N PHE A 55 -3.30 5.31 8.63
CA PHE A 55 -2.00 5.61 9.20
C PHE A 55 -1.74 7.12 9.26
N ALA A 56 -2.18 7.89 8.26
CA ALA A 56 -2.12 9.35 8.30
C ALA A 56 -2.92 9.92 9.47
N GLY A 57 -4.11 9.38 9.76
CA GLY A 57 -4.93 9.74 10.92
C GLY A 57 -4.25 9.50 12.27
N ARG A 58 -3.25 8.61 12.31
CA ARG A 58 -2.39 8.33 13.48
C ARG A 58 -1.11 9.18 13.49
N GLY A 59 -0.99 10.15 12.59
CA GLY A 59 0.19 11.00 12.45
C GLY A 59 1.38 10.32 11.78
N ARG A 60 1.18 9.20 11.08
CA ARG A 60 2.24 8.50 10.35
C ARG A 60 2.40 9.11 8.95
N LYS A 61 3.64 9.14 8.45
CA LYS A 61 3.91 9.61 7.08
C LYS A 61 3.44 8.57 6.06
N THR A 62 2.66 9.02 5.08
CA THR A 62 2.27 8.22 3.91
C THR A 62 2.59 8.97 2.61
N SER A 63 2.84 8.24 1.53
CA SER A 63 3.15 8.83 0.22
C SER A 63 2.74 7.92 -0.92
N ARG A 64 1.79 8.37 -1.76
CA ARG A 64 1.45 7.70 -3.01
C ARG A 64 2.66 7.71 -3.95
N LEU A 65 3.00 6.55 -4.51
CA LEU A 65 4.10 6.40 -5.46
C LEU A 65 3.59 6.75 -6.86
N LYS A 66 4.42 7.47 -7.64
CA LYS A 66 4.13 7.79 -9.04
C LYS A 66 4.44 6.58 -9.92
N VAL A 67 3.54 5.60 -9.90
CA VAL A 67 3.57 4.42 -10.77
C VAL A 67 2.30 4.37 -11.59
N SER A 68 2.37 3.84 -12.81
CA SER A 68 1.21 3.72 -13.70
C SER A 68 0.28 2.56 -13.32
N HIS A 69 0.76 1.60 -12.53
CA HIS A 69 0.04 0.40 -12.11
C HIS A 69 0.48 -0.03 -10.70
N ALA A 70 -0.42 -0.70 -9.97
CA ALA A 70 -0.07 -1.43 -8.76
C ALA A 70 0.71 -2.70 -9.13
N PHE A 71 2.02 -2.71 -8.87
CA PHE A 71 2.83 -3.92 -8.99
C PHE A 71 2.67 -4.78 -7.73
N HIS A 72 2.64 -6.11 -7.85
CA HIS A 72 2.45 -7.04 -6.72
C HIS A 72 1.08 -6.96 -6.01
N SER A 73 0.03 -6.51 -6.70
CA SER A 73 -1.35 -6.69 -6.21
C SER A 73 -1.75 -8.18 -6.26
N PRO A 74 -2.46 -8.72 -5.27
CA PRO A 74 -3.00 -10.09 -5.30
C PRO A 74 -3.89 -10.37 -6.51
#